data_AF-A0A6L7YJL3-F1
#
_entry.id   AF-A0A6L7YJL3-F1
#
_cell.length_a   1.000
_cell.length_b   1.000
_cell.length_c   1.000
_cell.angle_alpha   90.00
_cell.angle_beta   90.00
_cell.angle_gamma   90.00
#
_symmetry.space_group_name_H-M   'P 1'
#
loop_
_entity.id
_entity.type
_entity.pdbx_description
1 polymer ?
#
loop_
_entity_poly.entity_id
_entity_poly.type
_entity_poly.pdbx_seq_one_letter_code
_entity_poly.pdbx_strand_id
1 'polypeptide(L)'
;MGRPQRHVYHIEPSRFPPDFPERLERLRSEAGLSRRALARALRVDARTLRRWRNGTAPGPGHLYRLFCFALERGLLHCLLPGAVGACTQLVERRPSSPRGVERAGVLGSGGDA
;
A
#
# COMPACT_ATOMS: atom_id res chain seq x y z
N MET A 1 -13.09 -28.11 -36.06
CA MET A 1 -13.24 -26.83 -35.32
C MET A 1 -13.17 -27.11 -33.82
N GLY A 2 -12.09 -26.74 -33.14
CA GLY A 2 -11.90 -27.02 -31.70
C GLY A 2 -12.76 -26.11 -30.84
N ARG A 3 -13.56 -26.68 -29.93
CA ARG A 3 -14.37 -25.91 -28.97
C ARG A 3 -13.43 -25.10 -28.07
N PRO A 4 -13.65 -23.79 -27.87
CA PRO A 4 -12.86 -23.03 -26.91
C PRO A 4 -13.15 -23.59 -25.52
N GLN A 5 -12.15 -24.19 -24.89
CA GLN A 5 -12.28 -24.68 -23.51
C GLN A 5 -12.70 -23.53 -22.62
N ARG A 6 -13.91 -23.64 -22.07
CA ARG A 6 -14.47 -22.72 -21.09
C ARG A 6 -13.78 -23.05 -19.77
N HIS A 7 -12.57 -22.51 -19.57
CA HIS A 7 -11.89 -22.57 -18.29
C HIS A 7 -12.78 -21.89 -17.24
N VAL A 8 -13.38 -22.70 -16.39
CA VAL A 8 -14.04 -22.27 -15.16
C VAL A 8 -12.92 -22.01 -14.16
N TYR A 9 -12.65 -20.75 -13.87
CA TYR A 9 -11.66 -20.38 -12.87
C TYR A 9 -12.27 -20.64 -11.50
N HIS A 10 -11.81 -21.70 -10.82
CA HIS A 10 -12.07 -21.87 -9.40
C HIS A 10 -11.30 -20.77 -8.65
N ILE A 11 -12.07 -19.86 -8.04
CA ILE A 11 -11.55 -18.83 -7.15
C ILE A 11 -11.24 -19.56 -5.84
N GLU A 12 -9.96 -19.71 -5.51
CA GLU A 12 -9.54 -20.02 -4.14
C GLU A 12 -9.44 -18.68 -3.39
N PRO A 13 -10.44 -18.32 -2.56
CA PRO A 13 -10.46 -17.03 -1.84
C PRO A 13 -9.35 -16.91 -0.78
N SER A 14 -8.53 -17.94 -0.61
CA SER A 14 -7.63 -18.16 0.52
C SER A 14 -6.22 -17.57 0.35
N ARG A 15 -5.89 -16.89 -0.77
CA ARG A 15 -4.53 -16.34 -1.00
C ARG A 15 -4.43 -14.85 -1.29
N PHE A 16 -5.54 -14.14 -1.47
CA PHE A 16 -5.49 -12.76 -1.91
C PHE A 16 -6.56 -11.90 -1.25
N PRO A 17 -6.27 -10.65 -0.86
CA PRO A 17 -7.25 -9.78 -0.23
C PRO A 17 -8.51 -9.66 -1.09
N PRO A 18 -9.71 -9.80 -0.49
CA PRO A 18 -10.97 -9.73 -1.22
C PRO A 18 -11.19 -8.36 -1.86
N ASP A 19 -10.54 -7.31 -1.34
CA ASP A 19 -10.63 -5.93 -1.82
C ASP A 19 -9.59 -5.58 -2.90
N PHE A 20 -8.86 -6.56 -3.43
CA PHE A 20 -7.89 -6.32 -4.49
C PHE A 20 -8.48 -5.74 -5.78
N PRO A 21 -9.63 -6.22 -6.29
CA PRO A 21 -10.26 -5.62 -7.46
C PRO A 21 -10.50 -4.11 -7.29
N GLU A 22 -10.94 -3.70 -6.10
CA GLU A 22 -11.22 -2.32 -5.73
C GLU A 22 -9.92 -1.50 -5.67
N ARG A 23 -8.86 -2.06 -5.06
CA ARG A 23 -7.52 -1.47 -5.02
C ARG A 23 -6.93 -1.27 -6.42
N LEU A 24 -7.12 -2.24 -7.30
CA LEU A 24 -6.67 -2.16 -8.69
C LEU A 24 -7.45 -1.09 -9.49
N GLU A 25 -8.75 -0.96 -9.25
CA GLU A 25 -9.55 0.08 -9.89
C GLU A 25 -9.20 1.48 -9.36
N ARG A 26 -8.88 1.60 -8.06
CA ARG A 26 -8.35 2.84 -7.48
C ARG A 26 -7.01 3.22 -8.10
N LEU A 27 -6.05 2.29 -8.17
CA LEU A 27 -4.77 2.48 -8.84
C LEU A 27 -4.95 2.97 -10.29
N ARG A 28 -5.89 2.35 -11.02
CA ARG A 28 -6.23 2.76 -12.39
C ARG A 28 -6.72 4.20 -12.44
N SER A 29 -7.66 4.53 -11.55
CA SER A 29 -8.32 5.83 -11.51
C SER A 29 -7.33 6.94 -11.17
N GLU A 30 -6.51 6.73 -10.14
CA GLU A 30 -5.49 7.70 -9.71
C GLU A 30 -4.36 7.85 -10.74
N ALA A 31 -4.02 6.79 -11.47
CA ALA A 31 -3.08 6.87 -12.58
C ALA A 31 -3.67 7.57 -13.84
N GLY A 32 -4.96 7.92 -13.84
CA GLY A 32 -5.62 8.53 -15.00
C GLY A 32 -5.70 7.61 -16.23
N LEU A 33 -5.58 6.29 -16.04
CA LEU A 33 -5.47 5.35 -17.15
C LEU A 33 -6.81 4.73 -17.53
N SER A 34 -7.01 4.51 -18.83
CA SER A 34 -8.04 3.58 -19.29
C SER A 34 -7.65 2.14 -18.92
N ARG A 35 -8.64 1.23 -18.86
CA ARG A 35 -8.36 -0.20 -18.56
C ARG A 35 -7.39 -0.83 -19.56
N ARG A 36 -7.50 -0.46 -20.85
CA ARG A 36 -6.58 -0.92 -21.89
C ARG A 36 -5.17 -0.33 -21.71
N ALA A 37 -5.08 0.93 -21.32
CA ALA A 37 -3.80 1.57 -21.03
C ALA A 37 -3.12 0.94 -19.80
N LEU A 38 -3.88 0.62 -18.74
CA LEU A 38 -3.37 -0.10 -17.59
C LEU A 38 -2.85 -1.50 -17.96
N ALA A 39 -3.61 -2.27 -18.75
CA ALA A 39 -3.17 -3.58 -19.22
C ALA A 39 -1.83 -3.49 -19.98
N ARG A 40 -1.70 -2.50 -20.88
CA ARG A 40 -0.46 -2.22 -21.62
C ARG A 40 0.69 -1.82 -20.67
N ALA A 41 0.43 -0.93 -19.72
CA ALA A 41 1.43 -0.48 -18.74
C ALA A 41 1.96 -1.64 -17.88
N LEU A 42 1.07 -2.57 -17.48
CA LEU A 42 1.43 -3.77 -16.72
C LEU A 42 1.96 -4.91 -17.61
N ARG A 43 2.00 -4.72 -18.93
CA ARG A 43 2.38 -5.74 -19.93
C ARG A 43 1.61 -7.05 -19.75
N VAL A 44 0.29 -6.93 -19.55
CA VAL A 44 -0.64 -8.07 -19.44
C VAL A 44 -1.78 -7.95 -20.43
N ASP A 45 -2.36 -9.08 -20.82
CA ASP A 45 -3.53 -9.09 -21.68
C ASP A 45 -4.75 -8.51 -20.97
N ALA A 46 -5.65 -7.90 -21.76
CA ALA A 46 -6.93 -7.41 -21.24
C ALA A 46 -7.76 -8.53 -20.57
N ARG A 47 -7.63 -9.78 -21.03
CA ARG A 47 -8.26 -10.95 -20.41
C ARG A 47 -7.68 -11.24 -19.02
N THR A 48 -6.37 -11.11 -18.86
CA THR A 48 -5.68 -11.29 -17.58
C THR A 48 -6.09 -10.21 -16.59
N LEU A 49 -6.10 -8.94 -17.01
CA LEU A 49 -6.58 -7.84 -16.19
C LEU A 49 -8.06 -8.01 -15.79
N ARG A 50 -8.91 -8.53 -16.69
CA ARG A 50 -10.30 -8.85 -16.38
C ARG A 50 -10.42 -9.95 -15.31
N ARG A 51 -9.56 -10.97 -15.32
CA ARG A 51 -9.56 -12.02 -14.28
C ARG A 51 -9.21 -11.43 -12.92
N TRP A 52 -8.22 -10.55 -12.86
CA TRP A 52 -7.84 -9.88 -11.61
C TRP A 52 -8.97 -9.08 -11.00
N ARG A 53 -9.70 -8.34 -11.84
CA ARG A 53 -10.89 -7.59 -11.43
C ARG A 53 -12.06 -8.48 -10.99
N ASN A 54 -12.06 -9.75 -11.40
CA ASN A 54 -13.06 -10.73 -10.96
C ASN A 54 -12.58 -11.55 -9.75
N GLY A 55 -11.49 -11.13 -9.08
CA GLY A 55 -10.98 -11.77 -7.87
C GLY A 55 -9.93 -12.85 -8.10
N THR A 56 -9.42 -13.03 -9.33
CA THR A 56 -8.29 -13.96 -9.55
C THR A 56 -6.98 -13.32 -9.11
N ALA A 57 -6.24 -13.98 -8.23
CA ALA A 57 -4.93 -13.49 -7.80
C ALA A 57 -3.93 -13.41 -8.98
N PRO A 58 -3.19 -12.31 -9.14
CA PRO A 58 -2.03 -12.26 -10.03
C PRO A 58 -0.92 -13.18 -9.53
N GLY A 59 -0.20 -13.82 -10.45
CA GLY A 59 1.02 -14.55 -10.11
C GLY A 59 2.17 -13.62 -9.65
N PRO A 60 3.26 -14.17 -9.08
CA PRO A 60 4.35 -13.37 -8.49
C PRO A 60 4.98 -12.34 -9.45
N GLY A 61 5.26 -12.74 -10.69
CA GLY A 61 5.83 -11.81 -11.68
C GLY A 61 4.90 -10.67 -12.08
N HIS A 62 3.59 -10.91 -12.03
CA HIS A 62 2.59 -9.86 -12.28
C HIS A 62 2.44 -8.92 -11.09
N LEU A 63 2.51 -9.45 -9.86
CA LEU A 63 2.55 -8.65 -8.65
C LEU A 63 3.75 -7.70 -8.64
N TYR A 64 4.94 -8.20 -8.97
CA TYR A 64 6.14 -7.38 -9.07
C TYR A 64 5.95 -6.19 -10.01
N ARG A 65 5.40 -6.42 -11.22
CA ARG A 65 5.10 -5.33 -12.18
C ARG A 65 4.08 -4.33 -11.63
N LEU A 66 3.09 -4.82 -10.89
CA LEU A 66 2.07 -3.99 -10.24
C LEU A 66 2.71 -3.08 -9.18
N PHE A 67 3.60 -3.63 -8.35
CA PHE A 67 4.35 -2.88 -7.35
C PHE A 67 5.31 -1.88 -7.97
N CYS A 68 6.10 -2.27 -8.99
CA CYS A 68 6.98 -1.34 -9.70
C CYS A 68 6.18 -0.19 -10.33
N PHE A 69 5.09 -0.51 -11.04
CA PHE A 69 4.22 0.50 -11.64
C PHE A 69 3.67 1.49 -10.61
N ALA A 70 3.25 0.99 -9.44
CA ALA A 70 2.72 1.83 -8.36
C ALA A 70 3.81 2.64 -7.67
N LEU A 71 4.99 2.05 -7.43
CA LEU A 71 6.16 2.73 -6.85
C LEU A 71 6.63 3.90 -7.71
N GLU A 72 6.82 3.67 -9.01
CA GLU A 72 7.27 4.68 -9.97
C GLU A 72 6.32 5.89 -10.06
N ARG A 73 5.05 5.71 -9.67
CA ARG A 73 4.03 6.74 -9.71
C ARG A 73 3.64 7.29 -8.34
N GLY A 74 4.24 6.79 -7.26
CA GLY A 74 3.84 7.15 -5.90
C GLY A 74 2.41 6.71 -5.54
N LEU A 75 1.91 5.64 -6.15
CA LEU A 75 0.55 5.11 -5.98
C LEU A 75 0.50 3.82 -5.14
N LEU A 76 1.54 3.55 -4.36
CA LEU A 76 1.58 2.34 -3.51
C LEU A 76 0.45 2.30 -2.48
N HIS A 77 -0.03 3.45 -2.03
CA HIS A 77 -1.14 3.56 -1.09
C HIS A 77 -2.45 2.97 -1.64
N CYS A 78 -2.61 2.91 -2.97
CA CYS A 78 -3.76 2.26 -3.59
C CYS A 78 -3.76 0.74 -3.36
N LEU A 79 -2.57 0.11 -3.33
CA LEU A 79 -2.41 -1.34 -3.19
C LEU A 79 -2.24 -1.79 -1.75
N LEU A 80 -1.67 -0.92 -0.90
CA LEU A 80 -1.37 -1.19 0.50
C LEU A 80 -1.97 -0.07 1.39
N PRO A 81 -3.30 -0.03 1.56
CA PRO A 81 -3.96 0.90 2.46
C PRO A 81 -3.57 0.53 3.90
N GLY A 82 -2.55 1.21 4.42
CA GLY A 82 -1.91 0.92 5.71
C GLY A 82 -0.41 1.19 5.73
N ALA A 83 0.27 1.07 4.58
CA ALA A 83 1.72 1.34 4.50
C ALA A 83 2.07 2.83 4.69
N VAL A 84 1.13 3.73 4.37
CA VAL A 84 1.32 5.18 4.51
C VAL A 84 1.29 5.63 5.98
N GLY A 85 0.56 4.91 6.85
CA GLY A 85 0.57 5.20 8.30
C GLY A 85 1.85 4.77 9.00
N ALA A 86 2.46 3.67 8.55
CA ALA A 86 3.67 3.14 9.18
C ALA A 86 4.94 3.93 8.83
N CYS A 87 5.05 4.45 7.61
CA CYS A 87 6.23 5.24 7.21
C CYS A 87 6.26 6.63 7.87
N THR A 88 5.10 7.24 8.12
CA THR A 88 5.01 8.55 8.77
C THR A 88 5.31 8.47 10.28
N GLN A 89 4.95 7.36 10.94
CA GLN A 89 5.22 7.19 12.38
C GLN A 89 6.70 6.97 12.75
N LEU A 90 7.54 6.59 11.79
CA LEU A 90 8.98 6.41 12.03
C LEU A 90 9.79 7.72 11.94
N VAL A 91 9.25 8.76 11.28
CA VAL A 91 9.91 10.08 11.23
C VAL A 91 9.59 10.93 12.47
N GLU A 92 8.45 10.71 13.13
CA GLU A 92 8.03 11.51 14.29
C GLU A 92 8.65 11.07 15.61
N ARG A 93 9.30 9.91 15.69
CA ARG A 93 10.07 9.53 16.89
C ARG A 93 11.47 10.15 16.89
N ARG A 94 11.54 11.49 16.81
CA ARG A 94 12.68 12.21 17.41
C ARG A 94 12.51 12.09 18.93
N PRO A 95 13.43 11.47 19.67
CA PRO A 95 13.41 11.61 21.12
C PRO A 95 13.52 13.10 21.43
N SER A 96 12.46 13.65 22.01
CA SER A 96 12.45 14.97 22.62
C SER A 96 13.60 15.02 23.61
N SER A 97 14.63 15.77 23.24
CA SER A 97 15.73 16.18 24.10
C SER A 97 15.21 16.64 25.47
N PRO A 98 15.62 16.04 26.60
CA PRO A 98 15.34 16.62 27.90
C PRO A 98 16.23 17.84 28.11
N ARG A 99 15.71 19.03 27.80
CA ARG A 99 16.24 20.29 28.35
C ARG A 99 15.18 20.92 29.23
N GLY A 100 15.32 20.67 30.53
CA GLY A 100 14.63 21.40 31.57
C GLY A 100 15.55 21.45 32.78
N VAL A 101 16.44 22.45 32.78
CA VAL A 101 17.32 22.78 33.88
C VAL A 101 16.45 23.43 34.94
N GLU A 102 15.98 22.66 35.92
CA GLU A 102 15.20 23.21 37.02
C GLU A 102 16.15 23.90 38.01
N ARG A 103 16.20 25.23 37.90
CA ARG A 103 16.71 26.12 38.95
C ARG A 103 15.63 26.27 40.01
N ALA A 104 15.82 25.65 41.17
CA ALA A 104 15.27 26.06 42.45
C ALA A 104 16.47 26.11 43.41
N GLY A 105 16.69 27.08 44.28
CA GLY A 105 15.92 28.19 44.79
C GLY A 105 16.75 28.67 45.98
N VAL A 106 17.22 29.92 45.92
CA VAL A 106 17.71 30.63 47.09
C VAL A 106 16.53 30.81 48.04
N LEU A 107 16.71 30.53 49.34
CA LEU A 107 16.14 31.27 50.48
C LEU A 107 16.59 30.58 51.79
N GLY A 108 17.22 31.36 52.68
CA GLY A 108 17.81 30.90 53.93
C GLY A 108 16.86 30.90 55.13
N SER A 109 17.34 30.34 56.24
CA SER A 109 17.03 30.58 57.67
C SER A 109 17.90 29.56 58.43
N GLY A 110 18.68 29.85 59.49
CA GLY A 110 18.53 30.87 60.52
C GLY A 110 18.04 30.20 61.82
N GLY A 111 18.93 30.05 62.81
CA GLY A 111 18.64 29.70 64.22
C GLY A 111 18.62 28.20 64.56
N ASP A 112 18.99 27.74 65.75
CA ASP A 112 19.63 28.30 66.96
C ASP A 112 19.96 27.08 67.84
N ALA A 113 21.11 27.06 68.51
CA ALA A 113 21.44 26.09 69.56
C ALA A 113 22.39 26.72 70.57
#